data_AF-A0A6V8L336-F1
#
_entry.id   AF-A0A6V8L336-F1
#
_cell.length_a   1.000
_cell.length_b   1.000
_cell.length_c   1.000
_cell.angle_alpha   90.00
_cell.angle_beta   90.00
_cell.angle_gamma   90.00
#
_symmetry.space_group_name_H-M   'P 1'
#
loop_
_entity.id
_entity.type
_entity.pdbx_description
1 polymer ?
#
loop_
_entity_poly.entity_id
_entity_poly.type
_entity_poly.pdbx_seq_one_letter_code
_entity_poly.pdbx_strand_id
1 'polypeptide(L)'
;MTTTYLAGAALEQLDHAQTEVERHVATGPDGRCLECTEEQPCSALRRAHATFNRYGLLPARRPGLASRGVADRGGFNWLDPATPRTPDGR
;
A
#
# COMPACT_ATOMS: atom_id res chain seq x y z
N MET A 1 14.04 -14.53 16.68
CA MET A 1 12.64 -14.29 16.29
C MET A 1 11.81 -14.19 17.56
N THR A 2 11.45 -12.99 17.97
CA THR A 2 10.60 -12.73 19.13
C THR A 2 9.14 -12.82 18.68
N THR A 3 8.47 -13.92 18.99
CA THR A 3 7.04 -14.09 18.75
C THR A 3 6.28 -13.42 19.89
N THR A 4 5.82 -12.20 19.69
CA THR A 4 4.95 -11.53 20.68
C THR A 4 3.55 -12.10 20.55
N TYR A 5 3.11 -12.84 21.57
CA TYR A 5 1.72 -13.31 21.66
C TYR A 5 0.82 -12.11 21.96
N LEU A 6 0.07 -11.67 20.95
CA LEU A 6 -0.94 -10.64 21.11
C LEU A 6 -2.19 -11.24 21.77
N ALA A 7 -2.81 -10.49 22.67
CA ALA A 7 -4.11 -10.84 23.22
C ALA A 7 -5.16 -10.87 22.09
N GLY A 8 -6.21 -11.69 22.22
CA GLY A 8 -7.25 -11.83 21.19
C GLY A 8 -7.83 -10.49 20.69
N ALA A 9 -8.07 -9.55 21.60
CA ALA A 9 -8.55 -8.21 21.27
C ALA A 9 -7.58 -7.40 20.38
N ALA A 10 -6.27 -7.64 20.48
CA ALA A 10 -5.29 -6.98 19.61
C ALA A 10 -5.27 -7.61 18.21
N LEU A 11 -5.54 -8.91 18.08
CA LEU A 11 -5.72 -9.55 16.78
C LEU A 11 -6.98 -9.05 16.07
N GLU A 12 -8.09 -8.90 16.79
CA GLU A 12 -9.33 -8.32 16.24
C GLU A 12 -9.13 -6.87 15.77
N GLN A 13 -8.39 -6.06 16.54
CA GLN A 13 -8.05 -4.69 16.14
C GLN A 13 -7.20 -4.64 14.87
N LEU A 14 -6.26 -5.57 14.72
CA LEU A 14 -5.41 -5.67 13.54
C LEU A 14 -6.18 -6.18 12.31
N ASP A 15 -7.08 -7.14 12.48
CA ASP A 15 -7.94 -7.64 11.40
C ASP A 15 -8.91 -6.57 10.89
N HIS A 16 -9.52 -5.82 11.82
CA HIS A 16 -10.35 -4.68 11.48
C HIS A 16 -9.53 -3.59 10.76
N ALA A 17 -8.35 -3.24 11.28
CA ALA A 17 -7.47 -2.27 10.62
C ALA A 17 -7.02 -2.75 9.23
N GLN A 18 -6.76 -4.05 9.05
CA GLN A 18 -6.41 -4.62 7.75
C GLN A 18 -7.56 -4.45 6.74
N THR A 19 -8.78 -4.72 7.16
CA THR A 19 -9.99 -4.52 6.33
C THR A 19 -10.13 -3.07 5.91
N GLU A 20 -9.94 -2.12 6.84
CA GLU A 20 -10.00 -0.69 6.54
C GLU A 20 -8.90 -0.26 5.57
N VAL A 21 -7.66 -0.77 5.70
CA VAL A 21 -6.60 -0.51 4.72
C VAL A 21 -7.01 -1.01 3.34
N GLU A 22 -7.53 -2.23 3.23
CA GLU A 22 -7.94 -2.83 1.96
C GLU A 22 -9.11 -2.07 1.31
N ARG A 23 -10.03 -1.55 2.12
CA ARG A 23 -11.19 -0.79 1.67
C ARG A 23 -10.82 0.62 1.20
N HIS A 24 -9.88 1.26 1.90
CA HIS A 24 -9.49 2.65 1.64
C HIS A 24 -8.26 2.82 0.74
N VAL A 25 -7.47 1.76 0.48
CA VAL A 25 -6.33 1.83 -0.45
C VAL A 25 -6.77 2.01 -1.91
N ALA A 26 -8.01 1.64 -2.24
CA ALA A 26 -8.57 1.82 -3.56
C ALA A 26 -8.87 3.31 -3.81
N THR A 27 -8.05 3.92 -4.65
CA THR A 27 -8.18 5.32 -5.07
C THR A 27 -8.89 5.38 -6.42
N GLY A 28 -9.89 6.25 -6.52
CA GLY A 28 -10.51 6.60 -7.80
C GLY A 28 -9.56 7.38 -8.72
N PRO A 29 -9.93 7.59 -10.00
CA PRO A 29 -9.08 8.30 -10.95
C PRO A 29 -8.76 9.75 -10.52
N ASP A 30 -9.59 10.34 -9.66
CA ASP A 30 -9.44 11.70 -9.15
C ASP A 30 -8.52 11.82 -7.91
N GLY A 31 -7.85 10.74 -7.49
CA GLY A 31 -7.00 10.76 -6.29
C GLY A 31 -7.76 10.71 -4.97
N ARG A 32 -9.08 10.47 -5.01
CA ARG A 32 -9.96 10.37 -3.84
C ARG A 32 -10.19 8.91 -3.46
N CYS A 33 -10.37 8.66 -2.17
CA CYS A 33 -10.80 7.36 -1.67
C CYS A 33 -12.19 7.04 -2.25
N LEU A 34 -12.36 5.84 -2.81
CA LEU A 34 -13.66 5.43 -3.40
C LEU A 34 -14.79 5.34 -2.37
N GLU A 35 -14.45 5.26 -1.09
CA GLU A 35 -15.43 5.10 -0.04
C GLU A 35 -15.73 6.38 0.72
N CYS A 36 -14.69 7.03 1.24
CA CYS A 36 -14.87 8.28 1.99
C CYS A 36 -15.07 9.49 1.06
N THR A 37 -14.73 9.37 -0.23
CA THR A 37 -14.66 10.50 -1.18
C THR A 37 -13.67 11.61 -0.76
N GLU A 38 -12.90 11.40 0.31
CA GLU A 38 -11.82 12.29 0.76
C GLU A 38 -10.58 12.15 -0.13
N GLU A 39 -9.78 13.22 -0.20
CA GLU A 39 -8.44 13.18 -0.82
C GLU A 39 -7.55 12.18 -0.06
N GLN A 40 -6.85 11.32 -0.81
CA GLN A 40 -5.90 10.38 -0.22
C GLN A 40 -4.67 11.12 0.32
N PRO A 41 -4.18 10.78 1.53
CA PRO A 41 -4.63 9.70 2.41
C PRO A 41 -5.84 10.08 3.26
N CYS A 42 -6.94 9.32 3.14
CA CYS A 42 -8.17 9.60 3.89
C CYS A 42 -7.99 9.36 5.39
N SER A 43 -8.85 9.99 6.19
CA SER A 43 -8.78 9.91 7.65
C SER A 43 -8.85 8.47 8.20
N ALA A 44 -9.65 7.60 7.56
CA ALA A 44 -9.78 6.19 7.89
C ALA A 44 -8.50 5.39 7.62
N LEU A 45 -7.88 5.59 6.45
CA LEU A 45 -6.61 4.95 6.10
C LEU A 45 -5.52 5.32 7.12
N ARG A 46 -5.40 6.62 7.49
CA ARG A 46 -4.43 7.06 8.51
C ARG A 46 -4.66 6.39 9.87
N ARG A 47 -5.92 6.23 10.30
CA ARG A 47 -6.26 5.56 11.57
C ARG A 47 -5.86 4.09 11.53
N ALA A 48 -6.13 3.40 10.44
CA ALA A 48 -5.75 2.00 10.27
C ALA A 48 -4.22 1.83 10.32
N HIS A 49 -3.46 2.67 9.61
CA HIS A 49 -2.00 2.69 9.69
C HIS A 49 -1.47 3.02 11.10
N ALA A 50 -2.15 3.88 11.86
CA ALA A 50 -1.78 4.17 13.24
C ALA A 50 -1.93 2.95 14.17
N THR A 51 -2.94 2.10 13.95
CA THR A 51 -3.10 0.83 14.66
C THR A 51 -1.94 -0.12 14.39
N PHE A 52 -1.55 -0.27 13.13
CA PHE A 52 -0.38 -1.09 12.76
C PHE A 52 0.92 -0.58 13.38
N ASN A 53 1.16 0.73 13.33
CA ASN A 53 2.31 1.37 13.98
C ASN A 53 2.35 1.14 15.50
N ARG A 54 1.19 1.17 16.17
CA ARG A 54 1.09 0.89 17.62
C ARG A 54 1.61 -0.50 17.98
N TYR A 55 1.33 -1.49 17.13
CA TYR A 55 1.76 -2.87 17.33
C TYR A 55 3.12 -3.18 16.69
N GLY A 56 3.75 -2.21 16.01
CA GLY A 56 5.02 -2.41 15.31
C GLY A 56 4.92 -3.38 14.13
N LEU A 57 3.72 -3.51 13.56
CA LEU A 57 3.44 -4.41 12.43
C LEU A 57 3.20 -3.58 11.17
N LEU A 58 3.43 -4.20 10.01
CA LEU A 58 3.05 -3.64 8.72
C LEU A 58 1.73 -4.26 8.26
N PRO A 59 0.86 -3.49 7.59
CA PRO A 59 -0.31 -4.07 6.93
C PRO A 59 0.12 -5.14 5.94
N ALA A 60 -0.57 -6.27 5.94
CA ALA A 60 -0.35 -7.29 4.94
C ALA A 60 -0.86 -6.75 3.60
N ARG A 61 -0.05 -6.78 2.53
CA ARG A 61 -0.58 -6.51 1.19
C ARG A 61 -1.20 -7.79 0.64
N ARG A 62 -2.51 -7.79 0.37
CA ARG A 62 -3.16 -8.84 -0.42
C ARG A 62 -3.09 -8.50 -1.92
N PRO A 63 -2.18 -9.12 -2.70
CA PRO A 63 -2.15 -8.91 -4.14
C PRO A 63 -3.46 -9.41 -4.75
N GLY A 64 -4.24 -8.50 -5.34
CA GLY A 64 -5.56 -8.80 -5.93
C GLY A 64 -6.63 -7.73 -5.65
N LEU A 65 -6.50 -6.96 -4.56
CA LEU A 65 -7.44 -5.89 -4.19
C LEU A 65 -6.97 -4.48 -4.57
N ALA A 66 -5.66 -4.29 -4.74
CA ALA A 66 -5.15 -3.06 -5.33
C ALA A 66 -5.53 -3.04 -6.82
N SER A 67 -6.57 -2.28 -7.16
CA SER A 67 -6.82 -1.93 -8.55
C SER A 67 -5.52 -1.40 -9.15
N ARG A 68 -5.21 -1.89 -10.35
CA ARG A 68 -4.02 -1.61 -11.14
C ARG A 68 -4.05 -0.13 -11.59
N GLY A 69 -3.86 0.76 -10.63
CA GLY A 69 -4.02 2.21 -10.73
C GLY A 69 -2.70 2.92 -10.49
N VAL A 70 -1.65 2.48 -11.15
CA VAL A 70 -0.51 3.34 -11.45
C VAL A 70 -0.33 3.26 -12.95
N ALA A 71 -1.07 4.12 -13.65
CA ALA A 71 -0.66 4.52 -14.98
C ALA A 71 0.67 5.25 -14.78
N ASP A 72 1.75 4.51 -14.98
CA ASP A 72 3.09 5.05 -15.16
C ASP A 72 3.01 6.10 -16.28
N ARG A 73 2.86 7.37 -15.89
CA ARG A 73 2.96 8.52 -16.80
C ARG A 73 4.40 9.07 -16.80
N GLY A 74 5.37 8.22 -16.46
CA GLY A 74 6.76 8.58 -16.21
C GLY A 74 7.68 7.39 -16.47
N GLY A 75 7.88 7.10 -17.76
CA GLY A 75 8.53 5.90 -18.26
C GLY A 75 9.85 5.57 -17.57
N PHE A 76 9.85 4.44 -16.87
CA PHE A 76 11.06 3.68 -16.57
C PHE A 76 10.92 2.28 -17.18
N ASN A 77 11.23 2.17 -18.49
CA ASN A 77 11.27 0.88 -19.16
C ASN A 77 12.69 0.28 -19.05
N TRP A 78 12.89 -0.61 -18.07
CA TRP A 78 14.11 -1.41 -17.94
C TRP A 78 14.38 -2.33 -19.14
N LEU A 79 13.39 -2.53 -20.02
CA LEU A 79 13.48 -3.35 -21.22
C LEU A 79 13.55 -2.51 -22.50
N ASP A 80 13.91 -1.23 -22.44
CA ASP A 80 14.00 -0.41 -23.66
C ASP A 80 15.26 -0.77 -24.47
N PRO A 81 15.11 -1.38 -25.67
CA PRO A 81 16.24 -1.80 -26.48
C PRO A 81 17.00 -0.60 -27.09
N ALA A 82 16.46 0.62 -26.99
CA ALA A 82 17.07 1.83 -27.52
C ALA A 82 18.11 2.47 -26.59
N THR A 83 18.33 1.93 -25.38
CA THR A 83 19.35 2.45 -24.46
C THR A 83 20.75 2.20 -25.05
N PRO A 84 21.52 3.23 -25.44
CA PRO A 84 22.84 3.02 -26.03
C PRO A 84 23.76 2.42 -24.97
N ARG A 85 24.23 1.20 -25.22
CA ARG A 85 25.25 0.56 -24.39
C ARG A 85 26.57 1.25 -24.72
N THR A 86 27.02 2.17 -23.87
CA THR A 86 28.39 2.68 -23.97
C THR A 86 29.34 1.50 -23.72
N PRO A 87 30.22 1.13 -24.67
CA PRO A 87 31.18 0.07 -24.42
C PRO A 87 32.20 0.56 -23.39
N ASP A 88 32.32 -0.19 -22.30
CA ASP A 88 33.34 0.01 -21.28
C ASP A 88 34.72 -0.21 -21.93
N GLY A 89 35.49 0.86 -22.04
CA GLY A 89 36.79 0.89 -22.69
C GLY A 89 37.85 0.15 -21.87
N ARG A 90 38.48 -0.84 -22.49
CA ARG A 90 39.73 -1.45 -22.04
C ARG A 90 40.93 -0.65 -22.58
#